data_AF-A0A2H5Q9N7-F1
#
_entry.id   AF-A0A2H5Q9N7-F1
#
_cell.length_a   1.000
_cell.length_b   1.000
_cell.length_c   1.000
_cell.angle_alpha   90.00
_cell.angle_beta   90.00
_cell.angle_gamma   90.00
#
_symmetry.space_group_name_H-M   'P 1'
#
loop_
_entity.id
_entity.type
_entity.pdbx_description
1 polymer ?
#
loop_
_entity_poly.entity_id
_entity_poly.type
_entity_poly.pdbx_seq_one_letter_code
_entity_poly.pdbx_strand_id
1 'polypeptide(L)'
;MIHGLCNDGQMDKAHDLFLDMEAKGVEPNFLIFNTLMLGFIRNNETSKVIELLHRIDKRNVMPDASILSIVVDLLVKNEISLNSIPHFKRHKSLKIVHLGSGIVAASTFAKLFLQKMN
;
A
#
# COMPACT_ATOMS: atom_id res chain seq x y z
N MET A 1 -16.29 5.09 9.30
CA MET A 1 -15.67 6.07 10.21
C MET A 1 -14.31 6.55 9.70
N ILE A 2 -13.30 5.67 9.52
CA ILE A 2 -11.98 6.05 8.97
C ILE A 2 -12.10 6.85 7.66
N HIS A 3 -12.85 6.35 6.68
CA HIS A 3 -13.06 7.06 5.40
C HIS A 3 -13.64 8.48 5.57
N GLY A 4 -14.58 8.66 6.52
CA GLY A 4 -15.13 9.99 6.82
C GLY A 4 -14.06 10.91 7.40
N LEU A 5 -13.26 10.43 8.35
CA LEU A 5 -12.16 11.20 8.94
C LEU A 5 -11.12 11.59 7.87
N CYS A 6 -10.78 10.69 6.95
CA CYS A 6 -9.89 11.01 5.83
C CYS A 6 -10.48 12.10 4.91
N ASN A 7 -11.77 12.02 4.60
CA ASN A 7 -12.45 13.01 3.75
C ASN A 7 -12.53 14.39 4.41
N ASP A 8 -12.64 14.42 5.74
CA ASP A 8 -12.63 15.66 6.53
C ASP A 8 -11.20 16.19 6.78
N GLY A 9 -10.16 15.56 6.19
CA GLY A 9 -8.76 15.95 6.38
C GLY A 9 -8.18 15.60 7.76
N GLN A 10 -8.91 14.88 8.60
CA GLN A 10 -8.52 14.50 9.96
C GLN A 10 -7.66 13.24 9.95
N MET A 11 -6.53 13.28 9.23
CA MET A 11 -5.70 12.10 8.97
C MET A 11 -5.08 11.49 10.22
N ASP A 12 -4.67 12.30 11.20
CA ASP A 12 -4.13 11.77 12.46
C ASP A 12 -5.18 10.98 13.24
N LYS A 13 -6.42 11.50 13.33
CA LYS A 13 -7.53 10.76 13.97
C LYS A 13 -7.89 9.50 13.20
N ALA A 14 -7.84 9.54 11.87
CA ALA A 14 -8.08 8.37 11.03
C ALA A 14 -7.03 7.28 11.28
N HIS A 15 -5.77 7.69 11.46
CA HIS A 15 -4.66 6.81 11.78
C HIS A 15 -4.76 6.22 13.18
N ASP A 16 -5.05 7.05 14.19
CA ASP A 16 -5.22 6.60 15.57
C ASP A 16 -6.35 5.57 15.69
N LEU A 17 -7.47 5.80 15.00
CA LEU A 17 -8.58 4.86 14.94
C LEU A 17 -8.19 3.55 14.24
N PHE A 18 -7.36 3.61 13.20
CA PHE A 18 -6.81 2.42 12.55
C PHE A 18 -5.93 1.60 13.51
N LEU A 19 -5.05 2.26 14.26
CA LEU A 19 -4.19 1.62 15.25
C LEU A 19 -5.00 1.00 16.41
N ASP A 20 -6.03 1.70 16.90
CA ASP A 20 -6.95 1.19 17.92
C ASP A 20 -7.71 -0.05 17.43
N MET A 21 -8.13 -0.06 16.16
CA MET A 21 -8.78 -1.22 15.56
C MET A 21 -7.87 -2.45 15.56
N GLU A 22 -6.61 -2.30 15.14
CA GLU A 22 -5.61 -3.38 15.19
C GLU A 22 -5.31 -3.81 16.62
N ALA A 23 -5.18 -2.86 17.57
CA ALA A 23 -4.94 -3.16 18.98
C ALA A 23 -6.07 -3.97 19.62
N LYS A 24 -7.30 -3.81 19.13
CA LYS A 24 -8.49 -4.58 19.55
C LYS A 24 -8.64 -5.90 18.80
N GLY A 25 -7.67 -6.28 17.96
CA GLY A 25 -7.70 -7.53 17.19
C GLY A 25 -8.72 -7.53 16.05
N VAL A 26 -9.24 -6.37 15.66
CA VAL A 26 -10.11 -6.24 14.48
C VAL A 26 -9.20 -6.02 13.29
N GLU A 27 -9.28 -6.89 12.28
CA GLU A 27 -8.42 -6.80 11.10
C GLU A 27 -8.93 -5.74 10.09
N PRO A 28 -8.14 -4.68 9.80
CA PRO A 28 -8.45 -3.78 8.70
C PRO A 28 -8.48 -4.50 7.35
N ASN A 29 -9.48 -4.21 6.52
CA ASN A 29 -9.48 -4.68 5.13
C ASN A 29 -8.61 -3.78 4.22
N PHE A 30 -8.36 -4.23 2.98
CA PHE A 30 -7.55 -3.47 2.02
C PHE A 30 -8.15 -2.10 1.64
N LEU A 31 -9.48 -1.94 1.71
CA LEU A 31 -10.12 -0.65 1.47
C LEU A 31 -9.67 0.41 2.50
N ILE A 32 -9.51 0.02 3.76
CA ILE A 32 -9.03 0.91 4.81
C ILE A 32 -7.57 1.32 4.55
N PHE A 33 -6.71 0.37 4.20
CA PHE A 33 -5.32 0.65 3.83
C PHE A 33 -5.23 1.62 2.64
N ASN A 34 -5.95 1.33 1.56
CA ASN A 34 -5.98 2.16 0.38
C ASN A 34 -6.43 3.60 0.71
N THR A 35 -7.50 3.73 1.50
CA THR A 35 -8.03 5.03 1.92
C THR A 35 -7.00 5.85 2.73
N LEU A 36 -6.33 5.21 3.69
CA LEU A 36 -5.30 5.88 4.50
C LEU A 36 -4.08 6.26 3.66
N MET A 37 -3.60 5.35 2.80
CA MET A 37 -2.46 5.61 1.92
C MET A 37 -2.72 6.81 1.00
N LEU A 38 -3.88 6.85 0.35
CA LEU A 38 -4.25 8.00 -0.50
C LEU A 38 -4.31 9.31 0.30
N GLY A 39 -4.81 9.26 1.54
CA GLY A 39 -4.79 10.41 2.44
C GLY A 39 -3.38 10.88 2.78
N PHE A 40 -2.49 9.95 3.16
CA PHE A 40 -1.10 10.28 3.48
C PHE A 40 -0.32 10.80 2.28
N ILE A 41 -0.56 10.28 1.08
CA ILE A 41 0.05 10.78 -0.15
C ILE A 41 -0.34 12.24 -0.40
N ARG A 42 -1.62 12.59 -0.22
CA ARG A 42 -2.11 13.98 -0.35
C ARG A 42 -1.46 14.92 0.66
N ASN A 43 -1.06 14.40 1.81
CA ASN A 43 -0.38 15.14 2.87
C ASN A 43 1.16 15.08 2.78
N ASN A 44 1.73 14.44 1.74
CA ASN A 44 3.17 14.18 1.59
C ASN A 44 3.79 13.37 2.76
N GLU A 45 2.98 12.51 3.41
CA GLU A 45 3.39 11.66 4.55
C GLU A 45 3.81 10.25 4.07
N THR A 46 4.78 10.17 3.17
CA THR A 46 5.20 8.90 2.55
C THR A 46 5.76 7.88 3.54
N SER A 47 6.29 8.33 4.68
CA SER A 47 6.71 7.46 5.79
C SER A 47 5.55 6.63 6.35
N LYS A 48 4.36 7.23 6.52
CA LYS A 48 3.16 6.52 6.97
C LYS A 48 2.64 5.54 5.90
N VAL A 49 2.83 5.84 4.62
CA VAL A 49 2.55 4.87 3.54
C VAL A 49 3.45 3.63 3.65
N ILE A 50 4.75 3.83 3.89
CA ILE A 50 5.70 2.73 4.08
C ILE A 50 5.35 1.91 5.33
N GLU A 51 4.97 2.55 6.43
CA GLU A 51 4.49 1.88 7.64
C GLU A 51 3.32 0.95 7.33
N LEU A 52 2.31 1.43 6.59
CA LEU A 52 1.16 0.64 6.19
C LEU A 52 1.54 -0.55 5.30
N LEU A 53 2.53 -0.42 4.41
CA LEU A 53 3.06 -1.55 3.63
C LEU A 53 3.65 -2.64 4.53
N HIS A 54 4.42 -2.26 5.55
CA HIS A 54 4.96 -3.23 6.50
C HIS A 54 3.87 -3.94 7.30
N ARG A 55 2.76 -3.25 7.61
CA ARG A 55 1.61 -3.89 8.27
C ARG A 55 0.91 -4.90 7.38
N ILE A 56 0.79 -4.62 6.07
CA ILE A 56 0.27 -5.58 5.09
C ILE A 56 1.18 -6.83 5.02
N ASP A 57 2.50 -6.62 4.95
CA ASP A 57 3.46 -7.72 4.91
C ASP A 57 3.41 -8.61 6.16
N LYS A 58 3.30 -8.01 7.35
CA LYS A 58 3.18 -8.75 8.63
C LYS A 58 1.97 -9.69 8.68
N ARG A 59 0.92 -9.39 7.92
CA ARG A 59 -0.27 -10.24 7.81
C ARG A 59 -0.07 -11.41 6.85
N ASN A 60 1.09 -11.51 6.21
CA ASN A 60 1.43 -12.51 5.19
C ASN A 60 0.42 -12.54 4.03
N VAL A 61 -0.17 -11.38 3.71
CA VAL A 61 -1.07 -11.21 2.56
C VAL A 61 -0.43 -10.31 1.53
N MET A 62 -0.73 -10.58 0.26
CA MET A 62 -0.21 -9.74 -0.82
C MET A 62 -1.04 -8.46 -0.93
N PRO A 63 -0.41 -7.29 -1.16
CA PRO A 63 -1.13 -6.09 -1.54
C PRO A 63 -2.00 -6.34 -2.78
N ASP A 64 -3.19 -5.73 -2.81
CA ASP A 64 -4.05 -5.79 -3.98
C ASP A 64 -3.55 -4.88 -5.12
N ALA A 65 -4.19 -4.97 -6.28
CA ALA A 65 -3.81 -4.18 -7.45
C ALA A 65 -3.86 -2.66 -7.19
N SER A 66 -4.78 -2.19 -6.34
CA SER A 66 -4.91 -0.76 -6.01
C SER A 66 -3.72 -0.27 -5.20
N ILE A 67 -3.30 -1.02 -4.17
CA ILE A 67 -2.12 -0.67 -3.36
C ILE A 67 -0.84 -0.77 -4.19
N LEU A 68 -0.72 -1.79 -5.05
CA LEU A 68 0.44 -1.90 -5.95
C LEU A 68 0.53 -0.72 -6.93
N SER A 69 -0.59 -0.23 -7.45
CA SER A 69 -0.62 0.96 -8.31
C SER A 69 -0.07 2.19 -7.57
N ILE A 70 -0.52 2.40 -6.33
CA ILE A 70 -0.02 3.47 -5.47
C ILE A 70 1.49 3.39 -5.31
N VAL A 71 2.03 2.21 -4.96
CA VAL A 71 3.47 2.03 -4.73
C VAL A 71 4.28 2.31 -5.99
N VAL A 72 3.81 1.85 -7.16
CA VAL A 72 4.47 2.13 -8.44
C VAL A 72 4.49 3.63 -8.74
N ASP A 73 3.37 4.33 -8.53
CA ASP A 73 3.28 5.77 -8.76
C ASP A 73 4.28 6.54 -7.87
N LEU A 74 4.39 6.17 -6.59
CA LEU A 74 5.33 6.80 -5.65
C LEU A 74 6.80 6.52 -6.01
N LEU A 75 7.12 5.31 -6.50
CA LEU A 75 8.46 4.96 -6.97
C LEU A 75 8.85 5.74 -8.22
N VAL A 76 7.94 5.86 -9.20
CA VAL A 76 8.18 6.62 -10.45
C VAL A 76 8.40 8.09 -10.15
N LYS A 77 7.72 8.63 -9.14
CA LYS A 77 7.91 10.01 -8.66
C LYS A 77 9.15 10.18 -7.76
N ASN A 78 9.87 9.09 -7.44
CA ASN A 78 10.99 9.07 -6.49
C ASN A 78 10.61 9.56 -5.08
N GLU A 79 9.33 9.43 -4.71
CA GLU A 79 8.80 9.82 -3.39
C GLU A 79 9.07 8.74 -2.32
N ILE A 80 9.24 7.48 -2.76
CA ILE A 80 9.72 6.37 -1.93
C ILE A 80 10.85 5.63 -2.63
N SER A 81 11.71 4.96 -1.86
CA SER A 81 12.77 4.09 -2.38
C SER A 81 12.32 2.64 -2.40
N LEU A 82 12.75 1.88 -3.42
CA LEU A 82 12.58 0.42 -3.47
C LEU A 82 13.09 -0.26 -2.19
N ASN A 83 14.15 0.25 -1.57
CA ASN A 83 14.75 -0.36 -0.39
C ASN A 83 13.86 -0.23 0.86
N SER A 84 12.98 0.77 0.90
CA SER A 84 12.05 1.00 2.00
C SER A 84 10.82 0.10 1.96
N ILE A 85 10.55 -0.56 0.82
CA ILE A 85 9.39 -1.42 0.65
C ILE A 85 9.68 -2.81 1.24
N PRO A 86 8.76 -3.42 2.03
CA PRO A 86 8.91 -4.78 2.54
C PRO A 86 8.97 -5.83 1.43
N HIS A 87 9.44 -7.03 1.78
CA HIS A 87 9.46 -8.18 0.88
C HIS A 87 8.20 -9.01 1.11
N PHE A 88 7.24 -8.92 0.18
CA PHE A 88 5.99 -9.67 0.29
C PHE A 88 6.20 -11.14 -0.12
N LYS A 89 5.83 -12.07 0.77
CA LYS A 89 5.91 -13.52 0.47
C LYS A 89 5.00 -13.87 -0.70
N ARG A 90 5.53 -14.60 -1.69
CA ARG A 90 4.75 -15.01 -2.87
C ARG A 90 3.74 -16.11 -2.50
N HIS A 91 2.43 -15.84 -2.66
CA HIS A 91 1.42 -16.90 -2.60
C HIS A 91 1.39 -17.68 -3.94
N LYS A 92 1.39 -19.02 -3.88
CA LYS A 92 1.53 -19.93 -5.05
C LYS A 92 0.43 -19.84 -6.12
N SER A 93 -0.57 -18.97 -5.96
CA SER A 93 -1.80 -18.96 -6.78
C SER A 93 -1.98 -17.79 -7.76
N LEU A 94 -1.02 -16.86 -7.88
CA LEU A 94 -1.20 -15.71 -8.78
C LEU A 94 -0.84 -16.04 -10.23
N LYS A 95 -1.86 -16.13 -11.08
CA LYS A 95 -1.75 -15.99 -12.53
C LYS A 95 -1.39 -14.54 -12.84
N ILE A 96 -0.38 -14.35 -13.68
CA ILE A 96 0.09 -13.04 -14.15
C ILE A 96 -1.09 -12.29 -14.77
N VAL A 97 -1.59 -11.26 -14.09
CA VAL A 97 -2.56 -10.32 -14.67
C VAL A 97 -1.81 -9.49 -15.70
N HIS A 98 -2.13 -9.67 -16.97
CA HIS A 98 -1.67 -8.79 -18.04
C HIS A 98 -2.34 -7.42 -17.84
N LEU A 99 -1.61 -6.48 -17.23
CA LEU A 99 -2.00 -5.07 -17.21
C LEU A 99 -1.80 -4.50 -18.63
N GLY A 100 -2.92 -4.12 -19.26
CA GLY A 100 -2.96 -3.55 -20.60
C GLY A 100 -2.09 -2.29 -20.72
N SER A 101 -1.18 -2.34 -21.70
CA SER A 101 -0.61 -1.23 -22.48
C SER A 101 -0.43 0.12 -21.79
N GLY A 102 0.53 0.18 -20.87
CA GLY A 102 1.29 1.38 -20.52
C GLY A 102 2.75 0.97 -20.31
N ILE A 103 3.60 1.15 -21.32
CA ILE A 103 4.95 0.56 -21.42
C ILE A 103 5.84 0.90 -20.19
N VAL A 104 5.60 2.05 -19.55
CA VAL A 104 6.37 2.50 -18.38
C VAL A 104 5.88 1.89 -17.06
N ALA A 105 4.56 1.81 -16.85
CA ALA A 105 3.99 1.21 -15.64
C ALA A 105 4.21 -0.31 -15.60
N ALA A 106 4.07 -1.00 -16.75
CA ALA A 106 4.30 -2.44 -16.83
C ALA A 106 5.75 -2.83 -16.50
N SER A 107 6.74 -2.02 -16.91
CA SER A 107 8.16 -2.30 -16.62
C SER A 107 8.54 -2.08 -15.15
N THR A 108 8.00 -1.02 -14.52
CA THR A 108 8.24 -0.73 -13.09
C THR A 108 7.48 -1.70 -12.20
N PHE A 109 6.24 -2.04 -12.58
CA PHE A 109 5.45 -3.08 -11.95
C PHE A 109 6.15 -4.44 -12.03
N ALA A 110 6.67 -4.83 -13.20
CA ALA A 110 7.44 -6.07 -13.36
C ALA A 110 8.74 -6.08 -12.54
N LYS A 111 9.47 -4.95 -12.45
CA LYS A 111 10.67 -4.85 -11.60
C LYS A 111 10.35 -4.99 -10.11
N LEU A 112 9.29 -4.35 -9.63
CA LEU A 112 8.82 -4.49 -8.25
C LEU A 112 8.40 -5.94 -7.96
N PHE A 113 7.63 -6.53 -8.89
CA PHE A 113 7.18 -7.92 -8.84
C PHE A 113 8.36 -8.91 -8.77
N LEU A 114 9.46 -8.64 -9.48
CA LEU A 114 10.65 -9.52 -9.49
C LEU A 114 11.58 -9.33 -8.29
N GLN A 115 11.73 -8.10 -7.75
CA GLN A 115 12.71 -7.82 -6.70
C GLN A 115 12.15 -8.00 -5.28
N LYS A 116 10.86 -7.76 -5.08
CA LYS A 116 10.24 -7.72 -3.75
C LYS A 116 9.29 -8.88 -3.45
N MET A 117 9.12 -9.80 -4.39
CA MET A 117 8.35 -11.03 -4.17
C MET A 117 9.24 -12.27 -4.27
N ASN A 118 9.58 -12.85 -3.12
CA ASN A 118 10.26 -14.16 -3.03
C ASN A 118 9.38 -15.14 -2.24
#